data_AF-A0A348WCK2-F1
#
_entry.id   AF-A0A348WCK2-F1
#
_cell.length_a   1.000
_cell.length_b   1.000
_cell.length_c   1.000
_cell.angle_alpha   90.00
_cell.angle_beta   90.00
_cell.angle_gamma   90.00
#
_symmetry.space_group_name_H-M   'P 1'
#
loop_
_entity.id
_entity.type
_entity.pdbx_description
1 polymer ?
#
loop_
_entity_poly.entity_id
_entity_poly.type
_entity_poly.pdbx_seq_one_letter_code
_entity_poly.pdbx_strand_id
1 'polypeptide(L)'
;MTGLRLSLALDEFGLSQPEAGAIVIRNPVQGADLSALPRDRSVVVTGFQPDFTHFEQQGFRCVTEWDEPAALTLVCLSRAKDKTRAAIARASAQSGVVVVDGVKTDGVDAVLRDCRKRADLSGPVNKAHGKLFWFAGDATAFADWAAQGPREVAPGLTTLPGVFSADGIDPASEALANALPAKLGRDVADLGAGWG
;
A
#
# COMPACT_ATOMS: atom_id res chain seq x y z
N MET A 1 3.94 -9.42 11.98
CA MET A 1 5.31 -8.95 12.29
C MET A 1 5.43 -7.41 12.40
N THR A 2 4.57 -6.63 11.74
CA THR A 2 4.51 -5.15 11.84
C THR A 2 4.37 -4.64 13.27
N GLY A 3 3.47 -5.22 14.08
CA GLY A 3 3.22 -4.78 15.47
C GLY A 3 4.46 -4.69 16.33
N LEU A 4 5.33 -5.71 16.31
CA LEU A 4 6.57 -5.70 17.10
C LEU A 4 7.50 -4.53 16.75
N ARG A 5 7.65 -4.20 15.46
CA ARG A 5 8.50 -3.06 15.05
C ARG A 5 7.84 -1.73 15.38
N LEU A 6 6.52 -1.65 15.24
CA LEU A 6 5.75 -0.44 15.53
C LEU A 6 5.78 -0.09 17.02
N SER A 7 5.55 -1.07 17.89
CA SER A 7 5.66 -0.88 19.35
C SER A 7 7.08 -0.43 19.73
N LEU A 8 8.12 -1.11 19.25
CA LEU A 8 9.51 -0.69 19.51
C LEU A 8 9.76 0.75 19.03
N ALA A 9 9.26 1.12 17.85
CA ALA A 9 9.42 2.47 17.33
C ALA A 9 8.81 3.52 18.27
N LEU A 10 7.59 3.27 18.76
CA LEU A 10 6.84 4.15 19.66
C LEU A 10 7.48 4.23 21.05
N ASP A 11 7.87 3.08 21.61
CA ASP A 11 8.27 2.97 23.02
C ASP A 11 9.76 3.30 23.24
N GLU A 12 10.63 2.92 22.30
CA GLU A 12 12.08 2.92 22.52
C GLU A 12 12.88 3.79 21.53
N PHE A 13 12.38 3.98 20.31
CA PHE A 13 13.16 4.64 19.25
C PHE A 13 12.67 6.07 18.91
N GLY A 14 11.70 6.60 19.68
CA GLY A 14 11.31 8.01 19.62
C GLY A 14 10.31 8.37 18.53
N LEU A 15 9.62 7.40 17.92
CA LEU A 15 8.44 7.71 17.11
C LEU A 15 7.33 8.22 18.04
N SER A 16 6.97 9.50 17.91
CA SER A 16 5.85 10.05 18.67
C SER A 16 4.53 9.80 17.95
N GLN A 17 3.58 9.18 18.62
CA GLN A 17 2.21 9.10 18.11
C GLN A 17 1.53 10.46 18.26
N PRO A 18 0.91 11.02 17.19
CA PRO A 18 0.21 12.29 17.30
C PRO A 18 -0.96 12.23 18.30
N GLU A 19 -1.13 13.27 19.12
CA GLU A 19 -2.22 13.36 20.11
C GLU A 19 -3.61 13.48 19.47
N ALA A 20 -3.70 14.03 18.26
CA ALA A 20 -4.93 14.23 17.50
C ALA A 20 -4.75 13.95 16.00
N GLY A 21 -5.87 13.85 15.28
CA GLY A 21 -5.92 13.62 13.84
C GLY A 21 -5.90 12.14 13.44
N ALA A 22 -6.21 11.88 12.16
CA ALA A 22 -6.34 10.54 11.61
C ALA A 22 -4.98 9.82 11.51
N ILE A 23 -5.00 8.52 11.76
CA ILE A 23 -3.88 7.60 11.52
C ILE A 23 -4.25 6.72 10.35
N VAL A 24 -3.55 6.87 9.23
CA VAL A 24 -3.87 6.13 8.01
C VAL A 24 -2.93 4.94 7.89
N ILE A 25 -3.46 3.75 7.64
CA ILE A 25 -2.68 2.52 7.49
C ILE A 25 -2.89 2.04 6.05
N ARG A 26 -1.87 2.22 5.21
CA ARG A 26 -1.93 1.89 3.78
C ARG A 26 -1.37 0.49 3.52
N ASN A 27 -2.16 -0.30 2.80
CA ASN A 27 -1.82 -1.65 2.35
C ASN A 27 -1.43 -2.65 3.47
N PRO A 28 -2.06 -2.64 4.66
CA PRO A 28 -1.81 -3.71 5.61
C PRO A 28 -2.30 -5.03 5.01
N VAL A 29 -1.56 -6.10 5.24
CA VAL A 29 -1.96 -7.47 4.86
C VAL A 29 -2.51 -8.20 6.08
N GLN A 30 -3.37 -9.19 5.86
CA GLN A 30 -3.80 -10.12 6.90
C GLN A 30 -2.63 -10.59 7.79
N GLY A 31 -2.84 -10.54 9.11
CA GLY A 31 -1.81 -10.87 10.11
C GLY A 31 -0.82 -9.74 10.42
N ALA A 32 -0.99 -8.54 9.83
CA ALA A 32 -0.38 -7.33 10.36
C ALA A 32 -1.01 -6.99 11.71
N ASP A 33 -0.18 -6.96 12.75
CA ASP A 33 -0.59 -6.53 14.08
C ASP A 33 -0.53 -4.99 14.14
N LEU A 34 -1.69 -4.39 14.38
CA LEU A 34 -1.92 -2.94 14.43
C LEU A 34 -2.38 -2.48 15.84
N SER A 35 -2.25 -3.36 16.84
CA SER A 35 -2.77 -3.11 18.20
C SER A 35 -2.11 -1.92 18.91
N ALA A 36 -0.91 -1.52 18.48
CA ALA A 36 -0.22 -0.33 19.00
C ALA A 36 -0.84 1.02 18.53
N LEU A 37 -1.84 0.98 17.63
CA LEU A 37 -2.52 2.17 17.12
C LEU A 37 -3.94 2.31 17.71
N PRO A 38 -4.39 3.52 18.07
CA PRO A 38 -5.73 3.78 18.58
C PRO A 38 -6.76 3.53 17.48
N ARG A 39 -7.64 2.54 17.68
CA ARG A 39 -8.58 2.07 16.65
C ARG A 39 -9.58 3.13 16.20
N ASP A 40 -10.06 3.95 17.12
CA ASP A 40 -11.03 5.03 16.90
C ASP A 40 -10.52 6.12 15.95
N ARG A 41 -9.20 6.26 15.83
CA ARG A 41 -8.54 7.22 14.94
C ARG A 41 -7.85 6.56 13.73
N SER A 42 -7.86 5.23 13.67
CA SER A 42 -7.14 4.47 12.66
C SER A 42 -8.04 4.13 11.48
N VAL A 43 -7.57 4.44 10.28
CA VAL A 43 -8.25 4.13 9.02
C VAL A 43 -7.37 3.22 8.18
N VAL A 44 -7.87 2.02 7.88
CA VAL A 44 -7.21 1.08 6.98
C VAL A 44 -7.60 1.40 5.54
N VAL A 45 -6.58 1.63 4.69
CA VAL A 45 -6.74 1.89 3.26
C VAL A 45 -6.22 0.71 2.48
N THR A 46 -7.14 -0.07 1.91
CA THR A 46 -6.82 -1.23 1.08
C THR A 46 -7.88 -1.46 0.01
N GLY A 47 -7.43 -1.74 -1.21
CA GLY A 47 -8.30 -2.16 -2.32
C GLY A 47 -8.47 -3.68 -2.42
N PHE A 48 -7.81 -4.47 -1.56
CA PHE A 48 -7.90 -5.93 -1.61
C PHE A 48 -8.99 -6.43 -0.66
N GLN A 49 -10.07 -6.96 -1.23
CA GLN A 49 -11.28 -7.34 -0.48
C GLN A 49 -11.03 -8.27 0.73
N PRO A 50 -10.16 -9.29 0.65
CA PRO A 50 -9.85 -10.12 1.81
C PRO A 50 -9.20 -9.35 2.97
N ASP A 51 -8.26 -8.44 2.68
CA ASP A 51 -7.65 -7.61 3.72
C ASP A 51 -8.67 -6.61 4.28
N PHE A 52 -9.48 -6.00 3.42
CA PHE A 52 -10.55 -5.09 3.83
C PHE A 52 -11.48 -5.77 4.86
N THR A 53 -12.01 -6.93 4.48
CA THR A 53 -12.94 -7.71 5.31
C THR A 53 -12.29 -8.12 6.63
N HIS A 54 -11.02 -8.54 6.60
CA HIS A 54 -10.29 -8.94 7.79
C HIS A 54 -10.17 -7.81 8.83
N PHE A 55 -9.81 -6.59 8.39
CA PHE A 55 -9.64 -5.46 9.30
C PHE A 55 -10.97 -4.85 9.73
N GLU A 56 -11.99 -4.86 8.87
CA GLU A 56 -13.35 -4.46 9.23
C GLU A 56 -13.91 -5.35 10.35
N GLN A 57 -13.72 -6.67 10.25
CA GLN A 57 -14.11 -7.62 11.31
C GLN A 57 -13.34 -7.41 12.63
N GLN A 58 -12.17 -6.78 12.59
CA GLN A 58 -11.42 -6.38 13.78
C GLN A 58 -11.88 -5.02 14.34
N GLY A 59 -12.87 -4.38 13.71
CA GLY A 59 -13.44 -3.11 14.13
C GLY A 59 -12.69 -1.87 13.63
N PHE A 60 -11.80 -2.00 12.64
CA PHE A 60 -11.19 -0.84 11.99
C PHE A 60 -12.16 -0.19 11.01
N ARG A 61 -12.08 1.14 10.87
CA ARG A 61 -12.67 1.82 9.72
C ARG A 61 -11.83 1.46 8.49
N CYS A 62 -12.47 0.85 7.49
CA CYS A 62 -11.83 0.46 6.24
C CYS A 62 -12.37 1.28 5.07
N VAL A 63 -11.48 1.71 4.18
CA VAL A 63 -11.80 2.44 2.94
C VAL A 63 -10.88 1.98 1.82
N THR A 64 -11.29 2.19 0.57
CA THR A 64 -10.42 1.91 -0.60
C THR A 64 -9.50 3.08 -0.92
N GLU A 65 -9.93 4.31 -0.61
CA GLU A 65 -9.19 5.54 -0.84
C GLU A 65 -9.28 6.47 0.38
N TRP A 66 -8.27 7.33 0.53
CA TRP A 66 -8.21 8.33 1.59
C TRP A 66 -7.46 9.56 1.07
N ASP A 67 -8.19 10.67 1.05
CA ASP A 67 -7.78 11.91 0.40
C ASP A 67 -7.68 13.09 1.38
N GLU A 68 -8.03 12.86 2.64
CA GLU A 68 -7.96 13.86 3.71
C GLU A 68 -6.55 13.89 4.34
N PRO A 69 -6.15 15.01 4.96
CA PRO A 69 -4.90 15.07 5.74
C PRO A 69 -4.88 14.04 6.87
N ALA A 70 -3.70 13.45 7.11
CA ALA A 70 -3.45 12.53 8.21
C ALA A 70 -2.40 13.10 9.17
N ALA A 71 -2.52 12.80 10.46
CA ALA A 71 -1.46 13.14 11.40
C ALA A 71 -0.26 12.20 11.22
N LEU A 72 -0.53 10.91 10.99
CA LEU A 72 0.46 9.88 10.73
C LEU A 72 -0.06 8.91 9.67
N THR A 73 0.80 8.52 8.72
CA THR A 73 0.51 7.41 7.81
C THR A 73 1.52 6.29 7.98
N LEU A 74 1.05 5.07 8.29
CA LEU A 74 1.82 3.84 8.22
C LEU A 74 1.69 3.22 6.82
N VAL A 75 2.79 3.14 6.09
CA VAL A 75 2.88 2.46 4.80
C VAL A 75 3.47 1.07 5.02
N CYS A 76 2.64 0.04 4.81
CA CYS A 76 3.09 -1.34 4.77
C CYS A 76 3.62 -1.65 3.37
N LEU A 77 4.87 -2.10 3.29
CA LEU A 77 5.50 -2.43 2.01
C LEU A 77 4.85 -3.62 1.34
N SER A 78 4.89 -3.61 0.01
CA SER A 78 4.52 -4.76 -0.83
C SER A 78 5.65 -5.08 -1.80
N ARG A 79 5.64 -6.31 -2.33
CA ARG A 79 6.57 -6.74 -3.39
C ARG A 79 6.45 -5.91 -4.68
N ALA A 80 5.30 -5.26 -4.91
CA ALA A 80 5.10 -4.34 -6.03
C ALA A 80 5.76 -2.99 -5.74
N LYS A 81 6.93 -2.78 -6.34
CA LYS A 81 7.77 -1.59 -6.09
C LYS A 81 7.05 -0.28 -6.39
N ASP A 82 6.30 -0.21 -7.48
CA ASP A 82 5.59 1.02 -7.88
C ASP A 82 4.41 1.31 -6.95
N LYS A 83 3.67 0.28 -6.52
CA LYS A 83 2.62 0.41 -5.50
C LYS A 83 3.18 0.96 -4.18
N THR A 84 4.32 0.43 -3.76
CA THR A 84 5.05 0.91 -2.58
C THR A 84 5.47 2.38 -2.73
N ARG A 85 6.05 2.75 -3.87
CA ARG A 85 6.50 4.13 -4.15
C ARG A 85 5.33 5.11 -4.16
N ALA A 86 4.23 4.76 -4.84
CA ALA A 86 3.01 5.56 -4.87
C ALA A 86 2.40 5.75 -3.47
N ALA A 87 2.39 4.70 -2.65
CA ALA A 87 1.90 4.79 -1.27
C ALA A 87 2.76 5.73 -0.41
N ILE A 88 4.09 5.68 -0.55
CA ILE A 88 5.02 6.59 0.13
C ILE A 88 4.85 8.02 -0.35
N ALA A 89 4.75 8.25 -1.66
CA ALA A 89 4.54 9.58 -2.24
C ALA A 89 3.25 10.22 -1.71
N ARG A 90 2.15 9.46 -1.72
CA ARG A 90 0.86 9.93 -1.22
C ARG A 90 0.88 10.18 0.29
N ALA A 91 1.49 9.28 1.06
CA ALA A 91 1.68 9.47 2.50
C ALA A 91 2.49 10.75 2.79
N SER A 92 3.60 10.96 2.09
CA SER A 92 4.47 12.14 2.26
C SER A 92 3.73 13.44 1.98
N ALA A 93 2.88 13.48 0.95
CA ALA A 93 2.15 14.69 0.60
C ALA A 93 0.97 15.02 1.52
N GLN A 94 0.46 14.05 2.28
CA GLN A 94 -0.80 14.20 3.01
C GLN A 94 -0.67 14.00 4.52
N SER A 95 0.53 13.71 5.04
CA SER A 95 0.72 13.35 6.44
C SER A 95 1.73 14.23 7.15
N GLY A 96 1.52 14.49 8.45
CA GLY A 96 2.56 15.10 9.28
C GLY A 96 3.78 14.18 9.43
N VAL A 97 3.53 12.89 9.67
CA VAL A 97 4.57 11.86 9.80
C VAL A 97 4.28 10.68 8.87
N VAL A 98 5.30 10.18 8.19
CA VAL A 98 5.24 8.95 7.39
C VAL A 98 6.08 7.89 8.07
N VAL A 99 5.45 6.77 8.39
CA VAL A 99 6.09 5.56 8.92
C VAL A 99 6.09 4.51 7.80
N VAL A 100 7.22 3.88 7.54
CA VAL A 100 7.36 2.84 6.52
C VAL A 100 7.80 1.55 7.19
N ASP A 101 7.00 0.49 7.05
CA ASP A 101 7.27 -0.83 7.61
C ASP A 101 7.31 -1.89 6.52
N GLY A 102 8.32 -2.76 6.55
CA GLY A 102 8.37 -3.89 5.63
C GLY A 102 9.43 -4.93 5.98
N VAL A 103 9.35 -6.08 5.32
CA VAL A 103 10.34 -7.15 5.43
C VAL A 103 11.34 -7.13 4.27
N LYS A 104 12.48 -7.81 4.44
CA LYS A 104 13.52 -7.90 3.40
C LYS A 104 12.99 -8.43 2.07
N THR A 105 12.09 -9.41 2.10
CA THR A 105 11.48 -10.00 0.90
C THR A 105 10.60 -9.02 0.12
N ASP A 106 10.13 -7.95 0.77
CA ASP A 106 9.33 -6.89 0.15
C ASP A 106 10.20 -5.67 -0.22
N GLY A 107 11.53 -5.81 -0.16
CA GLY A 107 12.47 -4.79 -0.64
C GLY A 107 12.72 -3.63 0.31
N VAL A 108 12.45 -3.78 1.62
CA VAL A 108 12.61 -2.69 2.61
C VAL A 108 14.00 -2.04 2.61
N ASP A 109 15.05 -2.80 2.35
CA ASP A 109 16.42 -2.29 2.28
C ASP A 109 16.63 -1.32 1.11
N ALA A 110 16.02 -1.61 -0.05
CA ALA A 110 16.09 -0.73 -1.20
C ALA A 110 15.26 0.54 -0.98
N VAL A 111 14.06 0.40 -0.44
CA VAL A 111 13.17 1.52 -0.13
C VAL A 111 13.82 2.46 0.89
N LEU A 112 14.37 1.93 1.98
CA LEU A 112 15.08 2.73 3.00
C LEU A 112 16.23 3.55 2.39
N ARG A 113 17.04 2.94 1.51
CA ARG A 113 18.13 3.65 0.82
C ARG A 113 17.63 4.76 -0.10
N ASP A 114 16.53 4.51 -0.82
CA ASP A 114 15.95 5.48 -1.74
C ASP A 114 15.30 6.65 -0.98
N CYS A 115 14.57 6.40 0.12
CA CYS A 115 13.99 7.44 0.97
C CYS A 115 15.05 8.31 1.65
N ARG A 116 16.19 7.73 2.05
CA ARG A 116 17.29 8.48 2.72
C ARG A 116 17.92 9.55 1.83
N LYS A 117 17.80 9.42 0.50
CA LYS A 117 18.29 10.44 -0.44
C LYS A 117 17.37 11.66 -0.53
N ARG A 118 16.19 11.61 0.09
CA ARG A 118 15.06 12.52 -0.16
C ARG A 118 14.50 13.15 1.10
N ALA A 119 14.60 12.47 2.24
CA ALA A 119 14.10 12.93 3.52
C ALA A 119 15.08 12.60 4.64
N ASP A 120 15.05 13.38 5.71
CA ASP A 120 15.75 13.06 6.96
C ASP A 120 14.99 11.95 7.69
N LEU A 121 15.63 10.78 7.80
CA LEU A 121 14.99 9.56 8.30
C LEU A 121 15.39 9.27 9.73
N SER A 122 14.39 8.95 10.56
CA SER A 122 14.57 8.36 11.88
C SER A 122 14.47 6.82 11.84
N GLY A 123 15.12 6.16 12.79
CA GLY A 123 15.32 4.71 12.80
C GLY A 123 16.56 4.27 11.99
N PRO A 124 16.64 3.02 11.47
CA PRO A 124 15.57 2.02 11.44
C PRO A 124 15.51 1.14 12.69
N VAL A 125 14.29 0.75 13.08
CA VAL A 125 14.06 -0.39 13.98
C VAL A 125 14.24 -1.69 13.18
N ASN A 126 15.25 -2.48 13.51
CA ASN A 126 15.54 -3.74 12.84
C ASN A 126 15.03 -4.92 13.67
N LYS A 127 13.97 -5.60 13.22
CA LYS A 127 13.42 -6.77 13.93
C LYS A 127 12.68 -7.71 12.98
N ALA A 128 12.77 -9.01 13.26
CA ALA A 128 12.03 -10.05 12.57
C ALA A 128 12.16 -9.98 11.03
N HIS A 129 13.42 -9.91 10.55
CA HIS A 129 13.79 -9.77 9.13
C HIS A 129 13.17 -8.57 8.40
N GLY A 130 12.67 -7.58 9.14
CA GLY A 130 12.15 -6.34 8.59
C GLY A 130 12.75 -5.11 9.23
N LYS A 131 12.38 -3.96 8.65
CA LYS A 131 12.80 -2.64 9.10
C LYS A 131 11.60 -1.72 9.16
N LEU A 132 11.61 -0.84 10.14
CA LEU A 132 10.67 0.27 10.25
C LEU A 132 11.47 1.56 10.39
N PHE A 133 11.13 2.57 9.61
CA PHE A 133 11.72 3.91 9.67
C PHE A 133 10.64 4.96 9.43
N TRP A 134 10.89 6.21 9.79
CA TRP A 134 9.92 7.28 9.62
C TRP A 134 10.57 8.62 9.34
N PHE A 135 9.78 9.56 8.83
CA PHE A 135 10.21 10.91 8.47
C PHE A 135 9.01 11.87 8.47
N ALA A 136 9.29 13.17 8.49
CA ALA A 136 8.26 14.20 8.35
C ALA A 136 7.72 14.23 6.92
N GLY A 137 6.41 14.38 6.75
CA GLY A 137 5.82 14.48 5.42
C GLY A 137 6.27 15.74 4.67
N ASP A 138 6.51 15.58 3.39
CA ASP A 138 6.86 16.64 2.44
C ASP A 138 6.15 16.36 1.11
N ALA A 139 5.36 17.33 0.63
CA ALA A 139 4.59 17.21 -0.62
C ALA A 139 5.44 17.15 -1.89
N THR A 140 6.72 17.51 -1.82
CA THR A 140 7.61 17.64 -2.97
C THR A 140 8.69 16.55 -3.02
N ALA A 141 9.14 16.03 -1.88
CA ALA A 141 10.27 15.09 -1.79
C ALA A 141 10.11 13.78 -2.58
N PHE A 142 8.87 13.37 -2.85
CA PHE A 142 8.52 12.11 -3.52
C PHE A 142 7.54 12.31 -4.69
N ALA A 143 7.44 13.51 -5.26
CA ALA A 143 6.45 13.80 -6.31
C ALA A 143 6.62 12.90 -7.56
N ASP A 144 7.85 12.53 -7.92
CA ASP A 144 8.18 11.61 -9.02
C ASP A 144 7.79 10.15 -8.75
N TRP A 145 7.39 9.81 -7.52
CA TRP A 145 6.92 8.48 -7.14
C TRP A 145 5.39 8.36 -7.17
N ALA A 146 4.68 9.45 -7.48
CA ALA A 146 3.23 9.41 -7.61
C ALA A 146 2.78 8.32 -8.60
N ALA A 147 1.65 7.67 -8.31
CA ALA A 147 1.08 6.67 -9.21
C ALA A 147 0.85 7.30 -10.59
N GLN A 148 1.27 6.59 -11.63
CA GLN A 148 0.86 6.96 -12.98
C GLN A 148 -0.61 6.56 -13.14
N GLY A 149 -1.40 7.45 -13.73
CA GLY A 149 -2.84 7.24 -13.93
C GLY A 149 -3.15 6.08 -14.88
N PRO A 150 -4.44 5.80 -15.11
CA PRO A 150 -4.87 4.77 -16.04
C PRO A 150 -4.28 5.02 -17.44
N ARG A 151 -3.85 3.95 -18.11
CA ARG A 151 -3.38 4.00 -19.51
C ARG A 151 -4.16 3.02 -20.36
N GLU A 152 -4.48 3.42 -21.59
CA GLU A 152 -5.04 2.51 -22.59
C GLU A 152 -3.93 1.59 -23.10
N VAL A 153 -4.16 0.28 -23.06
CA VAL A 153 -3.19 -0.75 -23.51
C VAL A 153 -3.64 -1.49 -24.76
N ALA A 154 -4.93 -1.46 -25.05
CA ALA A 154 -5.54 -1.93 -26.28
C ALA A 154 -6.87 -1.17 -26.48
N PRO A 155 -7.44 -1.14 -27.69
CA PRO A 155 -8.68 -0.40 -27.95
C PRO A 155 -9.80 -0.73 -26.96
N GLY A 156 -10.19 0.25 -26.15
CA GLY A 156 -11.25 0.10 -25.15
C GLY A 156 -10.82 -0.60 -23.85
N LEU A 157 -9.54 -0.93 -23.69
CA LEU A 157 -8.99 -1.60 -22.51
C LEU A 157 -7.98 -0.70 -21.82
N THR A 158 -8.28 -0.36 -20.57
CA THR A 158 -7.48 0.55 -19.74
C THR A 158 -6.97 -0.18 -18.50
N THR A 159 -5.70 0.05 -18.16
CA THR A 159 -5.05 -0.59 -17.02
C THR A 159 -4.33 0.42 -16.14
N LEU A 160 -3.89 -0.03 -14.96
CA LEU A 160 -3.12 0.77 -14.00
C LEU A 160 -1.75 0.11 -13.74
N PRO A 161 -0.68 0.88 -13.47
CA PRO A 161 0.59 0.30 -13.08
C PRO A 161 0.47 -0.65 -11.89
N GLY A 162 1.09 -1.82 -11.97
CA GLY A 162 1.14 -2.80 -10.89
C GLY A 162 -0.06 -3.77 -10.82
N VAL A 163 -1.01 -3.70 -11.74
CA VAL A 163 -2.00 -4.78 -11.95
C VAL A 163 -1.44 -5.90 -12.86
N PHE A 164 -2.11 -7.04 -12.91
CA PHE A 164 -1.70 -8.17 -13.76
C PHE A 164 -1.67 -7.78 -15.24
N SER A 165 -0.62 -8.18 -15.97
CA SER A 165 -0.40 -7.86 -17.39
C SER A 165 -0.63 -6.38 -17.75
N ALA A 166 -0.09 -5.46 -16.95
CA ALA A 166 -0.33 -4.03 -17.14
C ALA A 166 0.22 -3.46 -18.46
N ASP A 167 1.07 -4.18 -19.20
CA ASP A 167 1.68 -3.68 -20.45
C ASP A 167 0.91 -4.08 -21.72
N GLY A 168 -0.12 -4.92 -21.61
CA GLY A 168 -0.88 -5.40 -22.76
C GLY A 168 -1.65 -6.68 -22.45
N ILE A 169 -2.44 -7.15 -23.42
CA ILE A 169 -3.21 -8.39 -23.30
C ILE A 169 -2.25 -9.55 -23.00
N ASP A 170 -2.54 -10.29 -21.94
CA ASP A 170 -1.77 -11.47 -21.57
C ASP A 170 -1.94 -12.57 -22.63
N PRO A 171 -0.85 -13.19 -23.12
CA PRO A 171 -0.96 -14.23 -24.16
C PRO A 171 -1.82 -15.43 -23.78
N ALA A 172 -1.90 -15.80 -22.50
CA ALA A 172 -2.76 -16.89 -22.06
C ALA A 172 -4.24 -16.48 -22.06
N SER A 173 -4.53 -15.21 -21.73
CA SER A 173 -5.86 -14.62 -21.84
C SER A 173 -6.34 -14.54 -23.30
N GLU A 174 -5.46 -14.15 -24.23
CA GLU A 174 -5.73 -14.18 -25.68
C GLU A 174 -5.99 -15.62 -26.18
N ALA A 175 -5.15 -16.57 -25.77
CA ALA A 175 -5.34 -17.97 -26.12
C ALA A 175 -6.67 -18.54 -25.58
N LEU A 176 -7.05 -18.16 -24.35
CA LEU A 176 -8.33 -18.54 -23.76
C LEU A 176 -9.50 -17.95 -24.56
N ALA A 177 -9.46 -16.66 -24.88
CA ALA A 177 -10.49 -15.99 -25.67
C ALA A 177 -10.70 -16.67 -27.03
N ASN A 178 -9.61 -17.07 -27.69
CA ASN A 178 -9.66 -17.80 -28.97
C ASN A 178 -10.18 -19.24 -28.85
N ALA A 179 -10.09 -19.85 -27.67
CA ALA A 179 -10.59 -21.19 -27.40
C ALA A 179 -12.06 -21.22 -26.97
N LEU A 180 -12.63 -20.07 -26.58
CA LEU A 180 -14.04 -19.96 -26.19
C LEU A 180 -14.95 -20.17 -27.42
N PRO A 181 -16.15 -20.76 -27.22
CA PRO A 181 -17.11 -20.89 -28.30
C PRO A 181 -17.56 -19.50 -28.79
N ALA A 182 -17.80 -19.38 -30.11
CA ALA A 182 -18.26 -18.12 -30.72
C ALA A 182 -19.55 -17.57 -30.10
N LYS A 183 -20.35 -18.43 -29.46
CA LYS A 183 -21.54 -18.04 -28.69
C LYS A 183 -21.42 -18.55 -27.26
N LEU A 184 -21.26 -17.63 -26.33
CA LEU A 184 -21.32 -17.90 -24.89
C LEU A 184 -22.78 -18.09 -24.44
N GLY A 185 -22.94 -18.74 -23.29
CA GLY A 185 -24.22 -18.82 -22.59
C GLY A 185 -24.71 -17.45 -22.11
N ARG A 186 -25.96 -17.40 -21.64
CA ARG A 186 -26.56 -16.15 -21.13
C ARG A 186 -25.83 -15.60 -19.90
N ASP A 187 -25.37 -16.50 -19.03
CA ASP A 187 -24.76 -16.15 -17.76
C ASP A 187 -23.27 -16.54 -17.81
N VAL A 188 -22.39 -15.56 -17.63
CA VAL A 188 -20.93 -15.72 -17.67
C VAL A 188 -20.33 -15.10 -16.41
N ALA A 189 -19.32 -15.75 -15.84
CA ALA A 189 -18.55 -15.23 -14.73
C ALA A 189 -17.07 -15.21 -15.10
N ASP A 190 -16.43 -14.06 -14.90
CA ASP A 190 -14.98 -13.91 -15.04
C ASP A 190 -14.34 -13.85 -13.65
N LEU A 191 -13.67 -14.94 -13.29
CA LEU A 191 -13.08 -15.13 -11.97
C LEU A 191 -11.65 -14.59 -11.96
N GLY A 192 -11.52 -13.35 -11.53
CA GLY A 192 -10.25 -12.63 -11.56
C GLY A 192 -10.09 -11.72 -12.77
N ALA A 193 -11.21 -11.09 -13.19
CA ALA A 193 -11.34 -10.26 -14.38
C ALA A 193 -10.31 -9.14 -14.60
N GLY A 194 -9.46 -8.82 -13.61
CA GLY A 194 -8.37 -7.87 -13.80
C GLY A 194 -8.84 -6.51 -14.33
N TRP A 195 -8.38 -6.15 -15.53
CA TRP A 195 -8.75 -4.93 -16.23
C TRP A 195 -9.69 -5.15 -17.43
N GLY A 196 -10.35 -6.31 -17.49
CA GLY A 196 -11.21 -6.76 -18.60
C GLY A 196 -10.54 -7.79 -19.48
#